data_AF-A0A6P6LBM6-F1
#
_entry.id   AF-A0A6P6LBM6-F1
#
_cell.length_a   1.000
_cell.length_b   1.000
_cell.length_c   1.000
_cell.angle_alpha   90.00
_cell.angle_beta   90.00
_cell.angle_gamma   90.00
#
_symmetry.space_group_name_H-M   'P 1'
#
loop_
_entity.id
_entity.type
_entity.pdbx_description
1 polymer ?
#
loop_
_entity_poly.entity_id
_entity_poly.type
_entity_poly.pdbx_seq_one_letter_code
_entity_poly.pdbx_strand_id
1 'polypeptide(L)'
;MALPNCSLKVNRELLDPSFESYRLSLDSIPTYNVELDAAVAEVKLKDSQYTLDHVRAFGMYNYLHIDPWYEDSVYFVDSKGRVLNLTVTLDTALGKPCEMFRFESDPSSCEGEQLCASLSLTSATWATLSDGTGKLTLLRTSKRGESSHNKWEPVFSERLGEPFIIVHSLDHMLSHVHTIEVLLLRVQKDPSDTKGSGFSVSLEWITVDNSAGQDEERKYGVRKRRMMKGKCVPHYAAVEPQGKGIIVASEKPFTFTEVDGLPLEEPPAEEMEVENSDPIYFWQQTEEDVSVCVRLPEGTTKDDIRFKLTVDCLRVGVGDHAPLLDGQLFAPVDPEASTWTIKDDKSLEVSLQKRSEGPLWSEVVLGDRRGEYLMTDEQKSQLQQRLSYLTAEDLNPNPEKDKPPCNAQELEDCDMFPEDSSTLMRFDGATLKPTNVVSLGSNQFLFSVYIDPTEMPAFCLRHDVDALLWQPRPNQDNDIWEHISTFNALGYVQASKRDKKFATCAPNFSYSALCECLRRVFIYRQPTPVDTVLFNRKQGRQVGQVAKQQVANLDTNDPVLGFRATNERLFVLTANNLFVLKVNN
;
A
#
# COMPACT_ATOMS: atom_id res chain seq x y z
N MET A 1 -19.89 -3.88 -11.08
CA MET A 1 -19.01 -4.76 -11.91
C MET A 1 -17.90 -5.29 -11.02
N ALA A 2 -17.63 -6.59 -11.03
CA ALA A 2 -16.53 -7.18 -10.25
C ALA A 2 -15.19 -6.58 -10.70
N LEU A 3 -14.38 -6.12 -9.75
CA LEU A 3 -13.02 -5.66 -10.04
C LEU A 3 -12.18 -6.85 -10.59
N PRO A 4 -11.29 -6.61 -11.56
CA PRO A 4 -10.43 -7.64 -12.14
C PRO A 4 -9.35 -8.08 -11.14
N ASN A 5 -9.76 -8.96 -10.22
CA ASN A 5 -8.90 -9.47 -9.15
C ASN A 5 -7.80 -10.37 -9.72
N CYS A 6 -6.56 -10.06 -9.35
CA CYS A 6 -5.34 -10.76 -9.76
C CYS A 6 -4.61 -11.26 -8.50
N SER A 7 -3.75 -12.28 -8.65
CA SER A 7 -2.90 -12.79 -7.57
C SER A 7 -1.42 -12.62 -7.92
N LEU A 8 -0.59 -12.45 -6.89
CA LEU A 8 0.87 -12.43 -7.03
C LEU A 8 1.39 -13.86 -7.14
N LYS A 9 2.14 -14.17 -8.21
CA LYS A 9 2.71 -15.50 -8.42
C LYS A 9 4.13 -15.56 -7.88
N VAL A 10 4.29 -16.23 -6.73
CA VAL A 10 5.60 -16.40 -6.12
C VAL A 10 6.41 -17.41 -6.93
N ASN A 11 7.57 -16.97 -7.45
CA ASN A 11 8.56 -17.88 -7.99
C ASN A 11 9.21 -18.69 -6.86
N ARG A 12 8.92 -20.00 -6.80
CA ARG A 12 9.42 -20.92 -5.76
C ARG A 12 10.92 -21.21 -5.87
N GLU A 13 11.53 -21.01 -7.04
CA GLU A 13 12.97 -21.23 -7.24
C GLU A 13 13.82 -20.18 -6.52
N LEU A 14 13.22 -19.03 -6.18
CA LEU A 14 13.88 -17.94 -5.47
C LEU A 14 13.75 -18.04 -3.94
N LEU A 15 12.94 -18.98 -3.43
CA LEU A 15 12.77 -19.17 -1.99
C LEU A 15 13.79 -20.18 -1.46
N ASP A 16 14.34 -19.92 -0.28
CA ASP A 16 15.18 -20.88 0.45
C ASP A 16 14.45 -21.39 1.70
N PRO A 17 13.66 -22.48 1.61
CA PRO A 17 12.98 -23.05 2.77
C PRO A 17 13.95 -23.68 3.77
N SER A 18 15.23 -23.80 3.43
CA SER A 18 16.29 -24.33 4.31
C SER A 18 17.09 -23.24 5.01
N PHE A 19 16.73 -21.97 4.80
CA PHE A 19 17.39 -20.84 5.45
C PHE A 19 17.18 -20.88 6.96
N GLU A 20 18.29 -20.92 7.72
CA GLU A 20 18.22 -21.01 9.18
C GLU A 20 18.30 -19.64 9.86
N SER A 21 19.37 -18.87 9.58
CA SER A 21 19.68 -17.63 10.30
C SER A 21 20.82 -16.86 9.67
N TYR A 22 20.84 -15.55 9.91
CA TYR A 22 22.02 -14.72 9.67
C TYR A 22 23.07 -14.95 10.77
N ARG A 23 24.33 -15.11 10.39
CA ARG A 23 25.46 -15.18 11.32
C ARG A 23 26.04 -13.78 11.54
N LEU A 24 26.17 -13.37 12.80
CA LEU A 24 26.79 -12.09 13.12
C LEU A 24 28.26 -12.09 12.65
N SER A 25 28.61 -11.11 11.82
CA SER A 25 29.99 -10.80 11.46
C SER A 25 30.42 -9.53 12.20
N LEU A 26 31.64 -9.60 12.76
CA LEU A 26 32.30 -8.47 13.42
C LEU A 26 33.29 -7.77 12.48
N ASP A 27 33.25 -8.10 11.18
CA ASP A 27 34.12 -7.48 10.17
C ASP A 27 33.77 -5.99 10.10
N SER A 28 34.79 -5.13 10.21
CA SER A 28 34.61 -3.68 10.18
C SER A 28 34.11 -3.22 8.81
N ILE A 29 33.07 -2.38 8.80
CA ILE A 29 32.59 -1.71 7.59
C ILE A 29 33.30 -0.36 7.49
N PRO A 30 34.15 -0.14 6.46
CA PRO A 30 34.77 1.16 6.26
C PRO A 30 33.70 2.24 6.15
N THR A 31 33.75 3.20 7.08
CA THR A 31 32.77 4.27 7.21
C THR A 31 33.49 5.60 7.09
N TYR A 32 33.05 6.41 6.14
CA TYR A 32 33.57 7.74 5.87
C TYR A 32 32.46 8.76 6.09
N ASN A 33 32.81 10.00 6.41
CA ASN A 33 31.83 11.07 6.58
C ASN A 33 32.30 12.38 5.95
N VAL A 34 31.31 13.20 5.57
CA VAL A 34 31.51 14.58 5.15
C VAL A 34 30.61 15.47 5.98
N GLU A 35 31.19 16.46 6.64
CA GLU A 35 30.45 17.50 7.35
C GLU A 35 29.86 18.49 6.34
N LEU A 36 28.59 18.82 6.52
CA LEU A 36 27.83 19.68 5.62
C LEU A 36 28.02 21.16 6.01
N ASP A 37 28.26 22.01 5.01
CA ASP A 37 28.40 23.47 5.22
C ASP A 37 27.08 24.16 5.65
N ALA A 38 25.95 23.46 5.56
CA ALA A 38 24.63 23.87 6.03
C ALA A 38 23.81 22.62 6.36
N ALA A 39 22.88 22.75 7.31
CA ALA A 39 22.00 21.65 7.67
C ALA A 39 21.09 21.26 6.50
N VAL A 40 20.66 20.00 6.44
CA VAL A 40 19.62 19.54 5.51
C VAL A 40 18.32 20.33 5.75
N ALA A 41 17.58 20.64 4.68
CA ALA A 41 16.26 21.29 4.77
C ALA A 41 15.18 20.34 5.31
N GLU A 42 15.35 19.87 6.55
CA GLU A 42 14.33 19.08 7.25
C GLU A 42 13.12 19.96 7.57
N VAL A 43 11.94 19.51 7.16
CA VAL A 43 10.68 20.10 7.57
C VAL A 43 10.08 19.26 8.69
N LYS A 44 9.91 19.87 9.86
CA LYS A 44 9.28 19.23 11.02
C LYS A 44 7.77 19.42 10.95
N LEU A 45 7.04 18.35 11.22
CA LEU A 45 5.58 18.39 11.32
C LEU A 45 5.16 19.32 12.48
N LYS A 46 4.16 20.16 12.21
CA LYS A 46 3.50 21.00 13.22
C LYS A 46 2.49 20.16 14.01
N ASP A 47 2.11 20.62 15.21
CA ASP A 47 1.09 19.95 16.03
C ASP A 47 -0.25 19.78 15.29
N SER A 48 -0.59 20.72 14.41
CA SER A 48 -1.79 20.65 13.55
C SER A 48 -1.67 19.69 12.36
N GLN A 49 -0.50 19.10 12.14
CA GLN A 49 -0.15 18.21 11.02
C GLN A 49 0.38 16.87 11.56
N TYR A 50 -0.16 16.41 12.69
CA TYR A 50 0.28 15.20 13.36
C TYR A 50 -0.72 14.05 13.20
N THR A 51 -1.14 13.78 11.95
CA THR A 51 -1.93 12.58 11.63
C THR A 51 -1.02 11.46 11.13
N LEU A 52 -1.50 10.22 11.16
CA LEU A 52 -0.76 9.07 10.64
C LEU A 52 -0.28 9.28 9.20
N ASP A 53 -1.12 9.89 8.35
CA ASP A 53 -0.80 10.21 6.97
C ASP A 53 0.33 11.25 6.83
N HIS A 54 0.34 12.29 7.67
CA HIS A 54 1.44 13.26 7.66
C HIS A 54 2.76 12.63 8.09
N VAL A 55 2.74 11.76 9.10
CA VAL A 55 3.93 11.03 9.55
C VAL A 55 4.44 10.12 8.43
N ARG A 56 3.55 9.41 7.73
CA ARG A 56 3.89 8.54 6.60
C ARG A 56 4.45 9.33 5.40
N ALA A 57 3.81 10.42 4.99
CA ALA A 57 4.21 11.20 3.82
C ALA A 57 5.45 12.06 4.08
N PHE A 58 5.53 12.73 5.23
CA PHE A 58 6.52 13.79 5.48
C PHE A 58 7.46 13.47 6.65
N GLY A 59 6.97 12.80 7.70
CA GLY A 59 7.80 12.41 8.86
C GLY A 59 8.85 11.34 8.52
N MET A 60 8.49 10.42 7.63
CA MET A 60 9.38 9.36 7.11
C MET A 60 9.95 9.68 5.71
N TYR A 61 9.91 10.95 5.31
CA TYR A 61 10.47 11.38 4.03
C TYR A 61 11.97 11.14 3.97
N ASN A 62 12.45 10.60 2.86
CA ASN A 62 13.87 10.35 2.64
C ASN A 62 14.48 11.50 1.85
N TYR A 63 15.19 12.39 2.55
CA TYR A 63 15.79 13.61 2.00
C TYR A 63 17.02 13.35 1.11
N LEU A 64 17.43 12.08 0.98
CA LEU A 64 18.56 11.67 0.16
C LEU A 64 18.06 10.98 -1.12
N HIS A 65 18.55 11.44 -2.26
CA HIS A 65 18.20 10.92 -3.58
C HIS A 65 19.46 10.38 -4.23
N ILE A 66 19.43 9.13 -4.68
CA ILE A 66 20.51 8.55 -5.47
C ILE A 66 20.28 8.80 -6.95
N ASP A 67 21.35 8.98 -7.74
CA ASP A 67 21.28 8.95 -9.20
C ASP A 67 21.09 7.52 -9.72
N PRO A 68 19.94 7.15 -10.32
CA PRO A 68 19.73 5.80 -10.83
C PRO A 68 20.71 5.40 -11.96
N TRP A 69 21.34 6.37 -12.63
CA TRP A 69 22.33 6.13 -13.70
C TRP A 69 23.79 6.18 -13.21
N TYR A 70 24.03 6.72 -12.02
CA TYR A 70 25.36 6.93 -11.46
C TYR A 70 25.35 6.61 -9.96
N GLU A 71 25.60 5.35 -9.61
CA GLU A 71 25.47 4.83 -8.23
C GLU A 71 26.31 5.61 -7.20
N ASP A 72 27.42 6.22 -7.61
CA ASP A 72 28.29 7.00 -6.72
C ASP A 72 27.84 8.44 -6.47
N SER A 73 26.75 8.87 -7.10
CA SER A 73 26.24 10.24 -7.02
C SER A 73 24.94 10.31 -6.23
N VAL A 74 24.93 11.14 -5.19
CA VAL A 74 23.74 11.40 -4.37
C VAL A 74 23.43 12.90 -4.28
N TYR A 75 22.15 13.22 -4.09
CA TYR A 75 21.62 14.56 -4.05
C TYR A 75 20.75 14.77 -2.82
N PHE A 76 20.77 15.99 -2.28
CA PHE A 76 19.93 16.42 -1.17
C PHE A 76 19.75 17.94 -1.23
N VAL A 77 18.80 18.46 -0.45
CA VAL A 77 18.52 19.89 -0.35
C VAL A 77 18.90 20.40 1.04
N ASP A 78 19.65 21.50 1.09
CA ASP A 78 20.03 22.14 2.34
C ASP A 78 19.09 23.28 2.76
N SER A 79 19.23 23.73 4.01
CA SER A 79 18.42 24.80 4.61
C SER A 79 18.60 26.17 3.94
N LYS A 80 19.58 26.30 3.03
CA LYS A 80 19.80 27.50 2.21
C LYS A 80 19.11 27.39 0.84
N GLY A 81 18.29 26.35 0.63
CA GLY A 81 17.57 26.13 -0.62
C GLY A 81 18.48 25.72 -1.79
N ARG A 82 19.63 25.09 -1.50
CA ARG A 82 20.55 24.59 -2.51
C ARG A 82 20.34 23.11 -2.74
N VAL A 83 20.25 22.70 -4.00
CA VAL A 83 20.36 21.31 -4.41
C VAL A 83 21.85 20.98 -4.51
N LEU A 84 22.32 20.11 -3.64
CA LEU A 84 23.72 19.71 -3.54
C LEU A 84 23.90 18.30 -4.09
N ASN A 85 25.03 18.07 -4.77
CA ASN A 85 25.49 16.74 -5.20
C ASN A 85 26.75 16.36 -4.43
N LEU A 86 26.82 15.11 -3.94
CA LEU A 86 28.07 14.48 -3.56
C LEU A 86 28.32 13.30 -4.51
N THR A 87 29.49 13.27 -5.15
CA THR A 87 29.92 12.12 -5.96
C THR A 87 31.18 11.50 -5.35
N VAL A 88 31.14 10.20 -5.10
CA VAL A 88 32.26 9.46 -4.53
C VAL A 88 33.20 9.01 -5.64
N THR A 89 34.34 9.69 -5.77
CA THR A 89 35.40 9.27 -6.72
C THR A 89 36.47 8.40 -6.06
N LEU A 90 36.76 8.68 -4.78
CA LEU A 90 37.72 7.94 -3.98
C LEU A 90 37.21 7.86 -2.54
N ASP A 91 37.05 6.64 -2.02
CA ASP A 91 36.41 6.40 -0.72
C ASP A 91 37.14 7.13 0.43
N THR A 92 38.47 7.18 0.38
CA THR A 92 39.30 7.78 1.45
C THR A 92 39.44 9.31 1.35
N ALA A 93 38.94 9.93 0.28
CA ALA A 93 39.08 11.36 0.03
C ALA A 93 37.76 11.91 -0.54
N LEU A 94 36.71 11.90 0.29
CA LEU A 94 35.42 12.47 -0.07
C LEU A 94 35.55 13.99 -0.26
N GLY A 95 35.08 14.47 -1.42
CA GLY A 95 35.00 15.90 -1.71
C GLY A 95 33.86 16.59 -0.94
N LYS A 96 33.80 17.92 -1.05
CA LYS A 96 32.64 18.68 -0.54
C LYS A 96 31.45 18.57 -1.51
N PRO A 97 30.21 18.58 -1.01
CA PRO A 97 29.03 18.64 -1.87
C PRO A 97 29.04 19.89 -2.77
N CYS A 98 28.77 19.69 -4.06
CA CYS A 98 28.74 20.74 -5.08
C CYS A 98 27.31 21.27 -5.29
N GLU A 99 27.15 22.59 -5.43
CA GLU A 99 25.86 23.22 -5.70
C GLU A 99 25.47 23.10 -7.18
N MET A 100 24.38 22.38 -7.42
CA MET A 100 23.84 22.12 -8.76
C MET A 100 22.74 23.12 -9.14
N PHE A 101 21.91 23.51 -8.17
CA PHE A 101 20.80 24.41 -8.37
C PHE A 101 20.47 25.14 -7.06
N ARG A 102 19.81 26.30 -7.15
CA ARG A 102 19.35 27.08 -6.00
C ARG A 102 17.96 27.63 -6.28
N PHE A 103 17.07 27.53 -5.31
CA PHE A 103 15.74 28.13 -5.40
C PHE A 103 15.83 29.66 -5.52
N GLU A 104 14.93 30.26 -6.29
CA GLU A 104 14.87 31.71 -6.53
C GLU A 104 14.36 32.50 -5.30
N SER A 105 13.60 31.84 -4.44
CA SER A 105 12.96 32.41 -3.25
C SER A 105 13.52 31.79 -1.98
N ASP A 106 13.83 32.62 -0.99
CA ASP A 106 14.25 32.13 0.33
C ASP A 106 13.10 31.33 0.96
N PRO A 107 13.34 30.09 1.42
CA PRO A 107 12.30 29.25 2.01
C PRO A 107 11.62 29.91 3.22
N SER A 108 12.30 30.84 3.90
CA SER A 108 11.77 31.59 5.05
C SER A 108 10.83 32.75 4.68
N SER A 109 10.66 33.08 3.39
CA SER A 109 9.86 34.23 2.94
C SER A 109 8.40 33.92 2.65
N CYS A 110 8.00 32.65 2.62
CA CYS A 110 6.62 32.23 2.38
C CYS A 110 5.87 32.04 3.71
N GLU A 111 4.90 32.91 3.99
CA GLU A 111 4.02 32.84 5.18
C GLU A 111 2.99 31.68 5.15
N GLY A 112 3.22 30.63 4.35
CA GLY A 112 2.29 29.51 4.12
C GLY A 112 2.64 28.20 4.84
N GLU A 113 1.80 27.17 4.64
CA GLU A 113 2.20 25.79 4.96
C GLU A 113 3.34 25.38 4.00
N GLN A 114 4.46 24.91 4.54
CA GLN A 114 5.63 24.48 3.78
C GLN A 114 5.87 22.99 4.04
N LEU A 115 6.10 22.23 2.97
CA LEU A 115 6.50 20.83 3.01
C LEU A 115 7.98 20.68 2.66
N CYS A 116 8.52 19.47 2.81
CA CYS A 116 9.87 19.16 2.36
C CYS A 116 10.02 19.40 0.85
N ALA A 117 11.16 19.96 0.44
CA ALA A 117 11.54 19.99 -0.97
C ALA A 117 11.73 18.54 -1.46
N SER A 118 11.24 18.25 -2.66
CA SER A 118 11.29 16.90 -3.21
C SER A 118 11.92 16.88 -4.59
N LEU A 119 12.91 16.01 -4.78
CA LEU A 119 13.61 15.82 -6.05
C LEU A 119 13.27 14.45 -6.65
N SER A 120 13.00 14.43 -7.95
CA SER A 120 12.91 13.19 -8.72
C SER A 120 13.78 13.31 -9.98
N LEU A 121 14.69 12.35 -10.17
CA LEU A 121 15.56 12.30 -11.34
C LEU A 121 14.82 11.61 -12.49
N THR A 122 14.04 12.40 -13.22
CA THR A 122 13.14 11.97 -14.29
C THR A 122 13.81 11.15 -15.39
N SER A 123 15.05 11.49 -15.75
CA SER A 123 15.86 10.71 -16.70
C SER A 123 17.36 10.98 -16.49
N ALA A 124 18.21 10.36 -17.31
CA ALA A 124 19.65 10.60 -17.30
C ALA A 124 20.05 12.07 -17.54
N THR A 125 19.14 12.89 -18.09
CA THR A 125 19.40 14.30 -18.42
C THR A 125 18.38 15.29 -17.84
N TRP A 126 17.29 14.82 -17.23
CA TRP A 126 16.25 15.68 -16.66
C TRP A 126 15.97 15.36 -15.20
N ALA A 127 15.53 16.38 -14.46
CA ALA A 127 15.07 16.26 -13.09
C ALA A 127 13.85 17.15 -12.85
N THR A 128 12.92 16.70 -12.02
CA THR A 128 11.78 17.48 -11.53
C THR A 128 11.98 17.79 -10.05
N LEU A 129 11.70 19.03 -9.67
CA LEU A 129 11.94 19.55 -8.34
C LEU A 129 10.70 20.26 -7.83
N SER A 130 10.31 19.99 -6.59
CA SER A 130 9.35 20.77 -5.81
C SER A 130 10.11 21.56 -4.76
N ASP A 131 9.75 22.83 -4.59
CA ASP A 131 10.27 23.68 -3.52
C ASP A 131 9.56 23.48 -2.18
N GLY A 132 8.54 22.61 -2.13
CA GLY A 132 7.72 22.38 -0.95
C GLY A 132 6.68 23.48 -0.67
N THR A 133 6.57 24.50 -1.52
CA THR A 133 5.56 25.58 -1.43
C THR A 133 4.48 25.50 -2.51
N GLY A 134 4.51 24.44 -3.32
CA GLY A 134 3.59 24.21 -4.44
C GLY A 134 4.12 24.66 -5.80
N LYS A 135 5.42 24.97 -5.93
CA LYS A 135 6.06 25.26 -7.22
C LYS A 135 6.72 24.01 -7.78
N LEU A 136 6.35 23.63 -9.00
CA LEU A 136 7.05 22.60 -9.78
C LEU A 136 8.09 23.28 -10.66
N THR A 137 9.30 22.75 -10.67
CA THR A 137 10.39 23.19 -11.56
C THR A 137 10.95 22.00 -12.32
N LEU A 138 11.02 22.13 -13.63
CA LEU A 138 11.68 21.18 -14.52
C LEU A 138 13.10 21.68 -14.82
N LEU A 139 14.07 20.82 -14.51
CA LEU A 139 15.49 21.11 -14.63
C LEU A 139 16.12 20.24 -15.71
N ARG A 140 16.87 20.88 -16.61
CA ARG A 140 17.76 20.20 -17.53
C ARG A 140 19.12 20.06 -16.86
N THR A 141 19.50 18.81 -16.62
CA THR A 141 20.69 18.47 -15.82
C THR A 141 21.93 18.19 -16.68
N SER A 142 21.79 18.09 -18.00
CA SER A 142 22.82 17.57 -18.92
C SER A 142 23.26 16.14 -18.56
N LYS A 143 24.32 15.59 -19.16
CA LYS A 143 24.79 14.23 -18.87
C LYS A 143 25.55 14.18 -17.54
N ARG A 144 24.83 13.97 -16.44
CA ARG A 144 25.33 14.15 -15.06
C ARG A 144 26.67 13.48 -14.72
N GLY A 145 27.01 12.33 -15.30
CA GLY A 145 28.30 11.67 -15.05
C GLY A 145 29.52 12.48 -15.51
N GLU A 146 29.55 12.85 -16.79
CA GLU A 146 30.65 13.63 -17.37
C GLU A 146 30.60 15.11 -16.96
N SER A 147 29.42 15.60 -16.59
CA SER A 147 29.16 17.00 -16.23
C SER A 147 28.65 17.19 -14.80
N SER A 148 29.15 16.40 -13.85
CA SER A 148 28.72 16.42 -12.44
C SER A 148 28.93 17.76 -11.72
N HIS A 149 29.71 18.67 -12.31
CA HIS A 149 29.96 20.02 -11.80
C HIS A 149 29.12 21.11 -12.49
N ASN A 150 28.35 20.78 -13.53
CA ASN A 150 27.57 21.77 -14.28
C ASN A 150 26.28 22.11 -13.54
N LYS A 151 26.00 23.41 -13.41
CA LYS A 151 24.72 23.88 -12.86
C LYS A 151 23.55 23.44 -13.74
N TRP A 152 22.45 23.07 -13.10
CA TRP A 152 21.23 22.67 -13.77
C TRP A 152 20.44 23.89 -14.24
N GLU A 153 19.88 23.78 -15.44
CA GLU A 153 19.15 24.86 -16.09
C GLU A 153 17.63 24.70 -15.88
N PRO A 154 16.92 25.68 -15.30
CA PRO A 154 15.48 25.64 -15.21
C PRO A 154 14.85 25.93 -16.57
N VAL A 155 14.08 24.97 -17.09
CA VAL A 155 13.42 25.08 -18.41
C VAL A 155 11.94 25.42 -18.28
N PHE A 156 11.32 24.99 -17.18
CA PHE A 156 9.91 25.28 -16.89
C PHE A 156 9.71 25.41 -15.39
N SER A 157 8.87 26.36 -14.99
CA SER A 157 8.42 26.44 -13.62
C SER A 157 7.03 27.01 -13.52
N GLU A 158 6.17 26.35 -12.74
CA GLU A 158 4.77 26.71 -12.58
C GLU A 158 4.32 26.45 -11.13
N ARG A 159 3.44 27.31 -10.61
CA ARG A 159 2.85 27.14 -9.28
C ARG A 159 1.53 26.40 -9.41
N LEU A 160 1.44 25.23 -8.81
CA LEU A 160 0.31 24.30 -8.95
C LEU A 160 -0.66 24.37 -7.76
N GLY A 161 -0.69 25.50 -7.05
CA GLY A 161 -1.51 25.71 -5.86
C GLY A 161 -0.81 25.27 -4.58
N GLU A 162 -1.45 24.37 -3.84
CA GLU A 162 -1.01 23.90 -2.52
C GLU A 162 0.38 23.21 -2.53
N PRO A 163 1.03 23.04 -1.37
CA PRO A 163 2.23 22.23 -1.24
C PRO A 163 2.03 20.77 -1.68
N PHE A 164 3.09 20.16 -2.22
CA PHE A 164 3.13 18.75 -2.61
C PHE A 164 4.56 18.20 -2.58
N ILE A 165 4.68 16.87 -2.52
CA ILE A 165 5.92 16.15 -2.83
C ILE A 165 5.79 15.37 -4.14
N ILE A 166 6.90 15.22 -4.85
CA ILE A 166 7.00 14.38 -6.04
C ILE A 166 7.25 12.95 -5.58
N VAL A 167 6.35 12.04 -5.97
CA VAL A 167 6.46 10.60 -5.66
C VAL A 167 7.24 9.87 -6.76
N HIS A 168 6.95 10.20 -8.02
CA HIS A 168 7.58 9.57 -9.18
C HIS A 168 7.57 10.52 -10.38
N SER A 169 8.58 10.44 -11.24
CA SER A 169 8.58 11.10 -12.54
C SER A 169 9.31 10.26 -13.57
N LEU A 170 8.90 10.38 -14.84
CA LEU A 170 9.58 9.76 -15.97
C LEU A 170 9.44 10.65 -17.21
N ASP A 171 10.37 10.54 -18.15
CA ASP A 171 10.27 11.16 -19.47
C ASP A 171 10.06 10.12 -20.58
N HIS A 172 9.50 10.58 -21.69
CA HIS A 172 9.42 9.82 -22.93
C HIS A 172 9.27 10.75 -24.13
N MET A 173 9.62 10.22 -25.31
CA MET A 173 9.46 10.90 -26.58
C MET A 173 8.31 10.24 -27.36
N LEU A 174 7.25 11.00 -27.66
CA LEU A 174 6.13 10.56 -28.50
C LEU A 174 5.96 11.53 -29.67
N SER A 175 5.99 11.04 -30.91
CA SER A 175 5.76 11.85 -32.11
C SER A 175 6.61 13.14 -32.18
N HIS A 176 7.88 13.05 -31.79
CA HIS A 176 8.83 14.17 -31.67
C HIS A 176 8.54 15.20 -30.57
N VAL A 177 7.53 14.97 -29.72
CA VAL A 177 7.25 15.76 -28.53
C VAL A 177 7.93 15.10 -27.33
N HIS A 178 8.64 15.91 -26.55
CA HIS A 178 9.21 15.47 -25.29
C HIS A 178 8.17 15.66 -24.20
N THR A 179 7.78 14.55 -23.56
CA THR A 179 6.73 14.50 -22.55
C THR A 179 7.33 13.98 -21.25
N ILE A 180 6.96 14.64 -20.16
CA ILE A 180 7.37 14.32 -18.81
C ILE A 180 6.11 14.08 -17.99
N GLU A 181 6.02 12.91 -17.40
CA GLU A 181 4.96 12.53 -16.50
C GLU A 181 5.45 12.69 -15.06
N VAL A 182 4.69 13.40 -14.24
CA VAL A 182 5.03 13.67 -12.84
C VAL A 182 3.85 13.31 -11.96
N LEU A 183 4.12 12.52 -10.92
CA LEU A 183 3.14 12.13 -9.92
C LEU A 183 3.40 12.87 -8.62
N LEU A 184 2.43 13.66 -8.19
CA LEU A 184 2.49 14.47 -6.98
C LEU A 184 1.59 13.88 -5.89
N LEU A 185 2.04 13.97 -4.64
CA LEU A 185 1.24 13.62 -3.45
C LEU A 185 0.94 14.87 -2.63
N ARG A 186 -0.33 15.01 -2.25
CA ARG A 186 -0.84 16.08 -1.39
C ARG A 186 -1.61 15.47 -0.22
N VAL A 187 -1.46 16.09 0.95
CA VAL A 187 -2.30 15.82 2.12
C VAL A 187 -2.95 17.15 2.48
N GLN A 188 -4.26 17.23 2.38
CA GLN A 188 -5.02 18.49 2.48
C GLN A 188 -6.13 18.35 3.51
N LYS A 189 -6.46 19.45 4.21
CA LYS A 189 -7.60 19.47 5.12
C LYS A 189 -8.87 19.23 4.32
N ASP A 190 -9.69 18.30 4.80
CA ASP A 190 -10.98 17.98 4.22
C ASP A 190 -12.08 18.30 5.24
N PRO A 191 -12.78 19.44 5.09
CA PRO A 191 -13.87 19.83 5.98
C PRO A 191 -15.06 18.85 5.95
N SER A 192 -15.18 18.05 4.89
CA SER A 192 -16.26 17.07 4.75
C SER A 192 -15.98 15.77 5.52
N ASP A 193 -14.72 15.51 5.88
CA ASP A 193 -14.33 14.35 6.67
C ASP A 193 -14.63 14.57 8.17
N THR A 194 -15.86 14.27 8.56
CA THR A 194 -16.33 14.41 9.95
C THR A 194 -16.05 13.18 10.82
N LYS A 195 -15.64 12.05 10.23
CA LYS A 195 -15.44 10.77 10.93
C LYS A 195 -13.97 10.31 10.95
N GLY A 196 -13.13 10.83 10.07
CA GLY A 196 -11.72 10.47 9.94
C GLY A 196 -10.77 11.47 10.60
N SER A 197 -9.62 11.69 9.96
CA SER A 197 -8.57 12.56 10.48
C SER A 197 -8.83 14.05 10.19
N GLY A 198 -9.84 14.37 9.38
CA GLY A 198 -10.09 15.71 8.87
C GLY A 198 -9.15 16.10 7.72
N PHE A 199 -8.47 15.11 7.11
CA PHE A 199 -7.58 15.29 5.97
C PHE A 199 -7.90 14.27 4.88
N SER A 200 -7.77 14.71 3.64
CA SER A 200 -7.83 13.87 2.44
C SER A 200 -6.44 13.76 1.81
N VAL A 201 -6.20 12.62 1.17
CA VAL A 201 -4.98 12.38 0.41
C VAL A 201 -5.31 12.40 -1.07
N SER A 202 -4.55 13.16 -1.86
CA SER A 202 -4.69 13.18 -3.31
C SER A 202 -3.37 12.89 -4.02
N LEU A 203 -3.48 12.10 -5.08
CA LEU A 203 -2.41 11.87 -6.04
C LEU A 203 -2.76 12.64 -7.31
N GLU A 204 -1.88 13.55 -7.72
CA GLU A 204 -2.06 14.35 -8.92
C GLU A 204 -1.04 13.92 -9.99
N TRP A 205 -1.53 13.35 -11.08
CA TRP A 205 -0.74 12.94 -12.23
C TRP A 205 -0.76 14.04 -13.30
N ILE A 206 0.38 14.68 -13.47
CA ILE A 206 0.60 15.82 -14.37
C ILE A 206 1.44 15.39 -15.57
N THR A 207 1.00 15.79 -16.75
CA THR A 207 1.75 15.65 -18.00
C THR A 207 2.25 17.01 -18.44
N VAL A 208 3.57 17.16 -18.53
CA VAL A 208 4.25 18.35 -19.04
C VAL A 208 4.87 18.00 -20.39
N ASP A 209 4.63 18.80 -21.42
CA ASP A 209 5.24 18.55 -22.74
C ASP A 209 5.81 19.82 -23.36
N ASN A 210 6.62 19.66 -24.41
CA ASN A 210 7.23 20.77 -25.14
C ASN A 210 6.46 21.22 -26.39
N SER A 211 5.16 20.91 -26.49
CA SER A 211 4.35 21.25 -27.67
C SER A 211 3.80 22.70 -27.63
N ALA A 212 4.14 23.49 -26.61
CA ALA A 212 3.50 24.78 -26.31
C ALA A 212 4.04 26.00 -27.09
N GLY A 213 4.70 25.80 -28.24
CA GLY A 213 5.22 26.90 -29.07
C GLY A 213 4.93 26.70 -30.56
N GLN A 214 4.38 27.73 -31.22
CA GLN A 214 4.30 27.84 -32.68
C GLN A 214 5.59 28.40 -33.32
N ASP A 215 6.51 28.95 -32.50
CA ASP A 215 7.81 29.49 -32.93
C ASP A 215 8.97 28.54 -32.55
N GLU A 216 10.14 28.73 -33.17
CA GLU A 216 11.32 27.84 -33.16
C GLU A 216 11.84 27.41 -31.76
N GLU A 217 11.41 28.05 -30.67
CA GLU A 217 11.67 27.63 -29.30
C GLU A 217 10.49 26.85 -28.70
N ARG A 218 10.64 25.52 -28.62
CA ARG A 218 9.68 24.62 -27.95
C ARG A 218 9.58 24.95 -26.46
N LYS A 219 8.47 25.56 -26.04
CA LYS A 219 8.17 25.84 -24.63
C LYS A 219 7.50 24.66 -23.95
N TYR A 220 7.88 24.41 -22.69
CA TYR A 220 7.26 23.40 -21.85
C TYR A 220 6.03 23.97 -21.14
N GLY A 221 4.98 23.17 -21.00
CA GLY A 221 3.78 23.54 -20.24
C GLY A 221 2.98 22.34 -19.79
N VAL A 222 2.17 22.52 -18.75
CA VAL A 222 1.23 21.49 -18.27
C VAL A 222 0.12 21.30 -19.30
N ARG A 223 -0.08 20.04 -19.73
CA ARG A 223 -1.10 19.66 -20.72
C ARG A 223 -2.27 18.93 -20.14
N LYS A 224 -1.99 18.06 -19.18
CA LYS A 224 -3.00 17.19 -18.58
C LYS A 224 -2.78 17.11 -17.09
N ARG A 225 -3.86 17.19 -16.33
CA ARG A 225 -3.89 17.01 -14.87
C ARG A 225 -4.96 15.99 -14.54
N ARG A 226 -4.58 14.89 -13.91
CA ARG A 226 -5.51 13.83 -13.49
C ARG A 226 -5.39 13.68 -11.99
N MET A 227 -6.48 13.85 -11.26
CA MET A 227 -6.48 13.75 -9.80
C MET A 227 -7.15 12.47 -9.34
N MET A 228 -6.48 11.79 -8.40
CA MET A 228 -7.01 10.67 -7.66
C MET A 228 -7.16 11.06 -6.20
N LYS A 229 -8.25 10.64 -5.56
CA LYS A 229 -8.43 10.79 -4.11
C LYS A 229 -8.38 9.43 -3.44
N GLY A 230 -7.79 9.41 -2.26
CA GLY A 230 -7.67 8.25 -1.39
C GLY A 230 -7.83 8.67 0.06
N LYS A 231 -8.13 7.68 0.92
CA LYS A 231 -8.32 7.90 2.36
C LYS A 231 -7.02 7.85 3.17
N CYS A 232 -5.91 7.42 2.56
CA CYS A 232 -4.62 7.26 3.22
C CYS A 232 -3.47 7.48 2.24
N VAL A 233 -2.29 7.79 2.76
CA VAL A 233 -1.05 7.89 1.97
C VAL A 233 -0.71 6.54 1.35
N PRO A 234 -0.41 6.46 0.04
CA PRO A 234 -0.04 5.21 -0.59
C PRO A 234 1.33 4.74 -0.10
N HIS A 235 1.49 3.42 0.05
CA HIS A 235 2.78 2.80 0.31
C HIS A 235 3.70 2.85 -0.92
N TYR A 236 3.10 2.78 -2.09
CA TYR A 236 3.78 2.84 -3.38
C TYR A 236 2.90 3.52 -4.41
N ALA A 237 3.48 4.40 -5.23
CA ALA A 237 2.81 4.90 -6.42
C ALA A 237 3.84 5.24 -7.50
N ALA A 238 3.61 4.77 -8.72
CA ALA A 238 4.51 5.02 -9.84
C ALA A 238 3.75 5.07 -11.17
N VAL A 239 4.22 5.92 -12.08
CA VAL A 239 3.68 6.05 -13.43
C VAL A 239 4.31 4.99 -14.34
N GLU A 240 3.50 4.35 -15.17
CA GLU A 240 3.99 3.36 -16.13
C GLU A 240 4.77 4.00 -17.28
N PRO A 241 5.73 3.28 -17.89
CA PRO A 241 6.48 3.78 -19.04
C PRO A 241 5.56 4.31 -20.15
N GLN A 242 5.97 5.42 -20.76
CA GLN A 242 5.20 6.14 -21.80
C GLN A 242 3.86 6.73 -21.32
N GLY A 243 3.63 6.83 -20.00
CA GLY A 243 2.41 7.41 -19.45
C GLY A 243 1.17 6.54 -19.67
N LYS A 244 1.35 5.22 -19.84
CA LYS A 244 0.26 4.27 -20.14
C LYS A 244 -0.68 4.01 -18.97
N GLY A 245 -0.28 4.34 -17.75
CA GLY A 245 -1.04 4.04 -16.55
C GLY A 245 -0.32 4.47 -15.28
N ILE A 246 -0.92 4.14 -14.15
CA ILE A 246 -0.34 4.35 -12.81
C ILE A 246 -0.59 3.10 -11.97
N ILE A 247 0.39 2.72 -11.17
CA ILE A 247 0.29 1.64 -10.20
C ILE A 247 0.31 2.27 -8.81
N VAL A 248 -0.65 1.90 -7.96
CA VAL A 248 -0.79 2.41 -6.59
C VAL A 248 -0.99 1.24 -5.62
N ALA A 249 -0.18 1.19 -4.55
CA ALA A 249 -0.40 0.30 -3.43
C ALA A 249 -0.77 1.11 -2.19
N SER A 250 -1.90 0.80 -1.56
CA SER A 250 -2.43 1.55 -0.43
C SER A 250 -3.36 0.69 0.44
N GLU A 251 -3.50 1.04 1.72
CA GLU A 251 -4.45 0.39 2.64
C GLU A 251 -5.89 0.54 2.13
N LYS A 252 -6.23 1.71 1.59
CA LYS A 252 -7.55 2.01 1.03
C LYS A 252 -7.42 2.37 -0.44
N PRO A 253 -8.36 1.93 -1.30
CA PRO A 253 -8.26 2.13 -2.74
C PRO A 253 -8.32 3.62 -3.10
N PHE A 254 -7.60 3.99 -4.15
CA PHE A 254 -7.70 5.30 -4.79
C PHE A 254 -8.70 5.26 -5.95
N THR A 255 -9.36 6.39 -6.20
CA THR A 255 -10.23 6.56 -7.37
C THR A 255 -9.90 7.86 -8.07
N PHE A 256 -9.96 7.87 -9.40
CA PHE A 256 -9.87 9.13 -10.15
C PHE A 256 -11.13 9.95 -9.95
N THR A 257 -10.96 11.22 -9.60
CA THR A 257 -12.08 12.13 -9.32
C THR A 257 -12.13 13.29 -10.29
N GLU A 258 -11.00 13.73 -10.85
CA GLU A 258 -10.95 14.93 -11.69
C GLU A 258 -9.97 14.75 -12.85
N VAL A 259 -10.30 15.33 -14.01
CA VAL A 259 -9.41 15.46 -15.17
C VAL A 259 -9.49 16.90 -15.66
N ASP A 260 -8.34 17.58 -15.71
CA ASP A 260 -8.19 18.98 -16.14
C ASP A 260 -9.14 19.95 -15.40
N GLY A 261 -9.40 19.66 -14.12
CA GLY A 261 -10.30 20.42 -13.25
C GLY A 261 -11.79 20.12 -13.44
N LEU A 262 -12.14 19.18 -14.32
CA LEU A 262 -13.51 18.69 -14.50
C LEU A 262 -13.70 17.41 -13.66
N PRO A 263 -14.74 17.34 -12.81
CA PRO A 263 -15.05 16.14 -12.06
C PRO A 263 -15.46 15.01 -13.01
N LEU A 264 -14.98 13.81 -12.73
CA LEU A 264 -15.44 12.59 -13.37
C LEU A 264 -16.79 12.19 -12.75
N GLU A 265 -17.74 11.74 -13.59
CA GLU A 265 -19.00 11.19 -13.08
C GLU A 265 -18.71 9.97 -12.22
N GLU A 266 -18.96 10.09 -10.91
CA GLU A 266 -18.96 8.93 -10.03
C GLU A 266 -20.06 7.97 -10.53
N PRO A 267 -19.77 6.69 -10.79
CA PRO A 267 -20.85 5.72 -10.77
C PRO A 267 -21.52 5.89 -9.41
N PRO A 268 -22.86 6.04 -9.34
CA PRO A 268 -23.54 6.21 -8.06
C PRO A 268 -22.99 5.12 -7.15
N ALA A 269 -22.41 5.54 -6.03
CA ALA A 269 -22.10 4.60 -4.99
C ALA A 269 -23.41 3.85 -4.78
N GLU A 270 -23.42 2.55 -5.04
CA GLU A 270 -24.31 1.67 -4.32
C GLU A 270 -23.82 1.78 -2.88
N GLU A 271 -24.15 2.90 -2.24
CA GLU A 271 -24.39 2.93 -0.83
C GLU A 271 -25.35 1.76 -0.65
N MET A 272 -24.83 0.66 -0.12
CA MET A 272 -25.61 -0.08 0.83
C MET A 272 -25.89 0.87 1.99
N GLU A 273 -26.69 1.90 1.74
CA GLU A 273 -27.69 2.31 2.69
C GLU A 273 -28.42 1.01 2.96
N VAL A 274 -28.08 0.37 4.07
CA VAL A 274 -29.10 -0.33 4.82
C VAL A 274 -30.06 0.80 5.19
N GLU A 275 -30.95 1.14 4.26
CA GLU A 275 -32.17 1.83 4.60
C GLU A 275 -32.72 0.99 5.75
N ASN A 276 -32.78 1.58 6.94
CA ASN A 276 -33.55 1.06 8.06
C ASN A 276 -35.03 1.09 7.64
N SER A 277 -35.38 0.26 6.66
CA SER A 277 -36.73 -0.17 6.40
C SER A 277 -36.97 -1.30 7.39
N ASP A 278 -37.99 -1.15 8.22
CA ASP A 278 -38.40 -2.21 9.14
C ASP A 278 -38.57 -3.52 8.33
N PRO A 279 -38.01 -4.65 8.79
CA PRO A 279 -38.11 -5.91 8.07
C PRO A 279 -39.59 -6.28 7.85
N ILE A 280 -39.92 -6.64 6.61
CA ILE A 280 -41.30 -6.96 6.19
C ILE A 280 -41.74 -8.29 6.82
N TYR A 281 -40.78 -9.18 7.06
CA TYR A 281 -41.00 -10.47 7.70
C TYR A 281 -39.83 -10.84 8.60
N PHE A 282 -40.15 -11.56 9.67
CA PHE A 282 -39.17 -12.18 10.56
C PHE A 282 -39.20 -13.68 10.33
N TRP A 283 -38.07 -14.35 10.43
CA TRP A 283 -38.07 -15.80 10.26
C TRP A 283 -37.08 -16.47 11.20
N GLN A 284 -37.39 -17.70 11.55
CA GLN A 284 -36.58 -18.58 12.40
C GLN A 284 -36.55 -19.97 11.78
N GLN A 285 -35.60 -20.80 12.17
CA GLN A 285 -35.49 -22.15 11.65
C GLN A 285 -34.95 -23.12 12.69
N THR A 286 -35.33 -24.37 12.57
CA THR A 286 -34.72 -25.52 13.22
C THR A 286 -34.01 -26.39 12.18
N GLU A 287 -33.48 -27.55 12.57
CA GLU A 287 -32.94 -28.52 11.61
C GLU A 287 -34.03 -29.07 10.67
N GLU A 288 -35.28 -29.09 11.13
CA GLU A 288 -36.41 -29.72 10.45
C GLU A 288 -37.36 -28.73 9.77
N ASP A 289 -37.51 -27.51 10.31
CA ASP A 289 -38.54 -26.55 9.89
C ASP A 289 -38.03 -25.11 9.74
N VAL A 290 -38.75 -24.29 8.97
CA VAL A 290 -38.57 -22.84 8.87
C VAL A 290 -39.90 -22.15 9.17
N SER A 291 -39.92 -21.26 10.17
CA SER A 291 -41.10 -20.46 10.50
C SER A 291 -40.91 -19.01 10.05
N VAL A 292 -41.84 -18.47 9.27
CA VAL A 292 -41.80 -17.13 8.68
C VAL A 292 -43.01 -16.33 9.16
N CYS A 293 -42.78 -15.21 9.84
CA CYS A 293 -43.79 -14.29 10.37
C CYS A 293 -43.81 -13.01 9.53
N VAL A 294 -44.84 -12.82 8.71
CA VAL A 294 -45.03 -11.65 7.84
C VAL A 294 -46.02 -10.69 8.50
N ARG A 295 -45.70 -9.39 8.56
CA ARG A 295 -46.65 -8.38 9.06
C ARG A 295 -47.76 -8.13 8.02
N LEU A 296 -49.01 -8.19 8.44
CA LEU A 296 -50.18 -7.94 7.58
C LEU A 296 -50.76 -6.53 7.83
N PRO A 297 -51.33 -5.86 6.81
CA PRO A 297 -52.10 -4.62 6.99
C PRO A 297 -53.33 -4.81 7.88
N GLU A 298 -53.71 -3.80 8.66
CA GLU A 298 -54.86 -3.85 9.59
C GLU A 298 -56.18 -4.16 8.85
N GLY A 299 -56.94 -5.15 9.34
CA GLY A 299 -58.24 -5.55 8.76
C GLY A 299 -58.17 -6.65 7.70
N THR A 300 -57.01 -7.28 7.49
CA THR A 300 -56.84 -8.42 6.57
C THR A 300 -57.58 -9.66 7.08
N THR A 301 -58.50 -10.21 6.27
CA THR A 301 -59.21 -11.45 6.61
C THR A 301 -58.62 -12.66 5.89
N LYS A 302 -58.96 -13.88 6.32
CA LYS A 302 -58.43 -15.12 5.73
C LYS A 302 -58.69 -15.24 4.23
N ASP A 303 -59.81 -14.69 3.75
CA ASP A 303 -60.23 -14.75 2.35
C ASP A 303 -59.40 -13.81 1.44
N ASP A 304 -58.70 -12.84 2.03
CA ASP A 304 -57.84 -11.89 1.31
C ASP A 304 -56.43 -12.45 1.07
N ILE A 305 -56.06 -13.56 1.72
CA ILE A 305 -54.70 -14.10 1.65
C ILE A 305 -54.56 -15.07 0.47
N ARG A 306 -53.70 -14.71 -0.48
CA ARG A 306 -53.29 -15.56 -1.60
C ARG A 306 -51.99 -16.26 -1.24
N PHE A 307 -52.11 -17.48 -0.69
CA PHE A 307 -50.98 -18.34 -0.38
C PHE A 307 -50.82 -19.43 -1.44
N LYS A 308 -49.62 -19.56 -2.00
CA LYS A 308 -49.22 -20.68 -2.86
C LYS A 308 -47.84 -21.18 -2.45
N LEU A 309 -47.74 -22.48 -2.23
CA LEU A 309 -46.49 -23.14 -1.89
C LEU A 309 -46.29 -24.32 -2.84
N THR A 310 -45.13 -24.35 -3.49
CA THR A 310 -44.62 -25.53 -4.20
C THR A 310 -43.40 -26.05 -3.46
N VAL A 311 -42.84 -27.17 -3.95
CA VAL A 311 -41.62 -27.77 -3.35
C VAL A 311 -40.48 -26.77 -3.27
N ASP A 312 -40.40 -25.82 -4.19
CA ASP A 312 -39.27 -24.92 -4.39
C ASP A 312 -39.64 -23.43 -4.45
N CYS A 313 -40.91 -23.05 -4.37
CA CYS A 313 -41.34 -21.65 -4.45
C CYS A 313 -42.41 -21.33 -3.42
N LEU A 314 -42.32 -20.14 -2.85
CA LEU A 314 -43.30 -19.57 -1.92
C LEU A 314 -43.84 -18.27 -2.51
N ARG A 315 -45.16 -18.14 -2.51
CA ARG A 315 -45.86 -16.90 -2.85
C ARG A 315 -46.94 -16.58 -1.81
N VAL A 316 -46.83 -15.41 -1.21
CA VAL A 316 -47.74 -14.84 -0.23
C VAL A 316 -48.16 -13.45 -0.70
N GLY A 317 -49.46 -13.24 -0.93
CA GLY A 317 -50.01 -11.93 -1.27
C GLY A 317 -51.29 -11.63 -0.50
N VAL A 318 -51.66 -10.35 -0.43
CA VAL A 318 -52.89 -9.86 0.23
C VAL A 318 -53.73 -9.09 -0.80
N GLY A 319 -54.94 -9.59 -1.08
CA GLY A 319 -55.86 -9.02 -2.07
C GLY A 319 -55.26 -8.96 -3.49
N ASP A 320 -55.44 -7.82 -4.15
CA ASP A 320 -54.88 -7.51 -5.48
C ASP A 320 -53.59 -6.67 -5.45
N HIS A 321 -52.96 -6.56 -4.28
CA HIS A 321 -51.67 -5.86 -4.13
C HIS A 321 -50.49 -6.73 -4.59
N ALA A 322 -49.32 -6.10 -4.75
CA ALA A 322 -48.08 -6.83 -5.02
C ALA A 322 -47.81 -7.89 -3.94
N PRO A 323 -47.30 -9.09 -4.31
CA PRO A 323 -47.05 -10.15 -3.34
C PRO A 323 -46.01 -9.71 -2.30
N LEU A 324 -46.29 -10.00 -1.02
CA LEU A 324 -45.42 -9.67 0.10
C LEU A 324 -44.13 -10.50 0.05
N LEU A 325 -44.27 -11.78 -0.27
CA LEU A 325 -43.18 -12.73 -0.53
C LEU A 325 -43.49 -13.45 -1.84
N ASP A 326 -42.56 -13.46 -2.78
CA ASP A 326 -42.68 -14.23 -4.02
C ASP A 326 -41.30 -14.61 -4.52
N GLY A 327 -41.03 -15.91 -4.63
CA GLY A 327 -39.80 -16.38 -5.25
C GLY A 327 -39.45 -17.81 -4.89
N GLN A 328 -38.25 -18.19 -5.35
CA GLN A 328 -37.68 -19.51 -5.12
C GLN A 328 -37.15 -19.64 -3.70
N LEU A 329 -37.53 -20.71 -3.01
CA LEU A 329 -37.04 -21.07 -1.69
C LEU A 329 -35.57 -21.51 -1.74
N PHE A 330 -34.85 -21.31 -0.64
CA PHE A 330 -33.44 -21.68 -0.53
C PHE A 330 -33.20 -23.19 -0.70
N ALA A 331 -34.11 -24.03 -0.19
CA ALA A 331 -34.06 -25.48 -0.32
C ALA A 331 -35.47 -26.08 -0.45
N PRO A 332 -35.61 -27.31 -0.94
CA PRO A 332 -36.93 -27.91 -1.14
C PRO A 332 -37.66 -28.19 0.18
N VAL A 333 -38.95 -27.86 0.21
CA VAL A 333 -39.88 -28.08 1.34
C VAL A 333 -40.93 -29.13 0.99
N ASP A 334 -41.60 -29.67 2.00
CA ASP A 334 -42.78 -30.52 1.84
C ASP A 334 -44.06 -29.67 1.92
N PRO A 335 -44.76 -29.42 0.80
CA PRO A 335 -45.97 -28.59 0.80
C PRO A 335 -47.16 -29.23 1.54
N GLU A 336 -47.19 -30.55 1.72
CA GLU A 336 -48.27 -31.26 2.41
C GLU A 336 -48.11 -31.18 3.94
N ALA A 337 -46.87 -31.13 4.42
CA ALA A 337 -46.54 -30.98 5.84
C ALA A 337 -46.42 -29.50 6.29
N SER A 338 -46.30 -28.56 5.35
CA SER A 338 -46.21 -27.13 5.63
C SER A 338 -47.58 -26.50 5.89
N THR A 339 -47.66 -25.59 6.87
CA THR A 339 -48.93 -24.94 7.27
C THR A 339 -48.78 -23.44 7.38
N TRP A 340 -49.88 -22.70 7.30
CA TRP A 340 -49.91 -21.26 7.56
C TRP A 340 -51.10 -20.89 8.43
N THR A 341 -50.91 -19.93 9.32
CA THR A 341 -51.90 -19.46 10.29
C THR A 341 -51.81 -17.95 10.49
N ILE A 342 -52.94 -17.30 10.80
CA ILE A 342 -52.98 -15.88 11.15
C ILE A 342 -52.93 -15.76 12.67
N LYS A 343 -51.98 -14.99 13.20
CA LYS A 343 -51.87 -14.65 14.63
C LYS A 343 -52.29 -13.20 14.87
N ASP A 344 -53.19 -13.02 15.83
CA ASP A 344 -53.66 -11.73 16.37
C ASP A 344 -54.17 -10.71 15.34
N ASP A 345 -54.73 -11.19 14.21
CA ASP A 345 -55.24 -10.38 13.07
C ASP A 345 -54.24 -9.37 12.48
N LYS A 346 -52.94 -9.53 12.78
CA LYS A 346 -51.87 -8.59 12.41
C LYS A 346 -50.64 -9.26 11.79
N SER A 347 -50.53 -10.58 11.88
CA SER A 347 -49.36 -11.32 11.37
C SER A 347 -49.74 -12.66 10.77
N LEU A 348 -49.09 -13.01 9.66
CA LEU A 348 -49.17 -14.33 9.03
C LEU A 348 -47.94 -15.14 9.41
N GLU A 349 -48.16 -16.29 10.05
CA GLU A 349 -47.12 -17.25 10.37
C GLU A 349 -47.18 -18.42 9.39
N VAL A 350 -46.09 -18.67 8.67
CA VAL A 350 -45.92 -19.76 7.71
C VAL A 350 -44.87 -20.71 8.27
N SER A 351 -45.26 -21.97 8.53
CA SER A 351 -44.36 -23.04 8.95
C SER A 351 -44.09 -23.95 7.75
N LEU A 352 -42.82 -23.97 7.31
CA LEU A 352 -42.34 -24.73 6.17
C LEU A 352 -41.53 -25.93 6.64
N GLN A 353 -41.96 -27.14 6.29
CA GLN A 353 -41.24 -28.37 6.61
C GLN A 353 -40.14 -28.62 5.59
N LYS A 354 -38.88 -28.75 6.04
CA LYS A 354 -37.77 -29.09 5.15
C LYS A 354 -37.89 -30.54 4.67
N ARG A 355 -37.67 -30.79 3.39
CA ARG A 355 -37.78 -32.14 2.81
C ARG A 355 -36.58 -33.05 3.15
N SER A 356 -35.45 -32.46 3.53
CA SER A 356 -34.25 -33.16 3.94
C SER A 356 -33.57 -32.39 5.05
N GLU A 357 -33.11 -33.08 6.09
CA GLU A 357 -32.14 -32.54 7.06
C GLU A 357 -30.91 -32.05 6.28
N GLY A 358 -30.68 -30.74 6.29
CA GLY A 358 -29.73 -30.07 5.42
C GLY A 358 -29.14 -28.82 6.07
N PRO A 359 -28.26 -28.08 5.36
CA PRO A 359 -27.64 -26.89 5.91
C PRO A 359 -28.71 -25.85 6.31
N LEU A 360 -28.41 -25.09 7.37
CA LEU A 360 -29.23 -23.94 7.78
C LEU A 360 -29.39 -23.00 6.58
N TRP A 361 -30.63 -22.56 6.35
CA TRP A 361 -30.93 -21.62 5.28
C TRP A 361 -30.26 -20.28 5.59
N SER A 362 -29.69 -19.63 4.58
CA SER A 362 -29.15 -18.26 4.72
C SER A 362 -30.21 -17.20 4.46
N GLU A 363 -31.29 -17.55 3.76
CA GLU A 363 -32.42 -16.71 3.40
C GLU A 363 -33.66 -17.60 3.16
N VAL A 364 -34.87 -17.05 3.27
CA VAL A 364 -36.11 -17.80 3.01
C VAL A 364 -36.37 -17.91 1.51
N VAL A 365 -36.30 -16.78 0.80
CA VAL A 365 -36.46 -16.66 -0.64
C VAL A 365 -35.14 -16.14 -1.21
N LEU A 366 -34.61 -16.83 -2.22
CA LEU A 366 -33.34 -16.48 -2.85
C LEU A 366 -33.38 -15.05 -3.43
N GLY A 367 -32.52 -14.18 -2.92
CA GLY A 367 -32.39 -12.79 -3.35
C GLY A 367 -33.28 -11.80 -2.59
N ASP A 368 -34.12 -12.24 -1.64
CA ASP A 368 -34.97 -11.35 -0.85
C ASP A 368 -34.33 -11.01 0.51
N ARG A 369 -33.72 -9.83 0.60
CA ARG A 369 -33.04 -9.33 1.81
C ARG A 369 -33.94 -8.56 2.77
N ARG A 370 -35.26 -8.53 2.53
CA ARG A 370 -36.22 -7.76 3.34
C ARG A 370 -36.66 -8.47 4.63
N GLY A 371 -36.09 -9.65 4.91
CA GLY A 371 -36.40 -10.47 6.08
C GLY A 371 -35.29 -10.50 7.12
N GLU A 372 -35.66 -10.47 8.40
CA GLU A 372 -34.71 -10.57 9.52
C GLU A 372 -34.75 -11.98 10.14
N TYR A 373 -33.57 -12.59 10.31
CA TYR A 373 -33.43 -13.91 10.93
C TYR A 373 -33.35 -13.78 12.46
N LEU A 374 -34.35 -14.29 13.16
CA LEU A 374 -34.42 -14.30 14.62
C LEU A 374 -33.91 -15.64 15.15
N MET A 375 -32.73 -15.63 15.78
CA MET A 375 -32.26 -16.78 16.55
C MET A 375 -32.93 -16.82 17.92
N THR A 376 -33.49 -17.97 18.30
CA THR A 376 -34.04 -18.22 19.64
C THR A 376 -32.92 -18.13 20.70
N ASP A 377 -33.23 -17.72 21.93
CA ASP A 377 -32.20 -17.61 23.00
C ASP A 377 -31.52 -18.95 23.33
N GLU A 378 -32.22 -20.07 23.15
CA GLU A 378 -31.66 -21.42 23.27
C GLU A 378 -30.67 -21.74 22.13
N GLN A 379 -30.97 -21.32 20.90
CA GLN A 379 -30.07 -21.46 19.76
C GLN A 379 -28.87 -20.53 19.87
N LYS A 380 -29.07 -19.30 20.34
CA LYS A 380 -27.97 -18.37 20.69
C LYS A 380 -27.10 -18.96 21.78
N SER A 381 -27.69 -19.55 22.81
CA SER A 381 -26.96 -20.20 23.91
C SER A 381 -26.22 -21.45 23.45
N GLN A 382 -26.81 -22.29 22.60
CA GLN A 382 -26.15 -23.46 22.01
C GLN A 382 -25.06 -23.06 21.02
N LEU A 383 -25.28 -22.04 20.18
CA LEU A 383 -24.24 -21.46 19.33
C LEU A 383 -23.15 -20.84 20.19
N GLN A 384 -23.48 -20.13 21.25
CA GLN A 384 -22.50 -19.52 22.15
C GLN A 384 -21.76 -20.59 22.96
N GLN A 385 -22.37 -21.71 23.34
CA GLN A 385 -21.69 -22.87 23.90
C GLN A 385 -20.82 -23.59 22.86
N ARG A 386 -21.32 -23.79 21.64
CA ARG A 386 -20.56 -24.39 20.54
C ARG A 386 -19.44 -23.50 20.05
N LEU A 387 -19.58 -22.18 20.13
CA LEU A 387 -18.56 -21.21 19.78
C LEU A 387 -17.76 -20.80 21.01
N SER A 388 -18.14 -21.23 22.22
CA SER A 388 -17.42 -20.89 23.46
C SER A 388 -15.99 -21.36 23.40
N TYR A 389 -15.68 -22.48 22.72
CA TYR A 389 -14.28 -22.89 22.56
C TYR A 389 -13.48 -21.99 21.59
N LEU A 390 -14.16 -21.23 20.72
CA LEU A 390 -13.56 -20.24 19.81
C LEU A 390 -13.52 -18.84 20.44
N THR A 391 -14.37 -18.56 21.44
CA THR A 391 -14.50 -17.26 22.10
C THR A 391 -14.10 -17.26 23.57
N ALA A 392 -13.71 -18.40 24.14
CA ALA A 392 -13.20 -18.51 25.50
C ALA A 392 -11.78 -17.95 25.56
N GLU A 393 -11.57 -17.03 26.50
CA GLU A 393 -10.23 -16.58 26.92
C GLU A 393 -9.46 -17.68 27.67
N ASP A 394 -10.15 -18.75 28.11
CA ASP A 394 -9.53 -19.87 28.80
C ASP A 394 -8.95 -20.89 27.81
N LEU A 395 -7.67 -20.67 27.51
CA LEU A 395 -6.80 -21.63 26.84
C LEU A 395 -6.64 -22.90 27.69
N ASN A 396 -7.39 -23.94 27.33
CA ASN A 396 -7.15 -25.35 27.58
C ASN A 396 -7.18 -25.85 29.06
N PRO A 397 -8.24 -26.58 29.48
CA PRO A 397 -8.32 -27.19 30.81
C PRO A 397 -7.43 -28.45 31.01
N ASN A 398 -6.62 -28.87 30.02
CA ASN A 398 -5.76 -30.05 30.19
C ASN A 398 -4.38 -29.94 29.47
N PRO A 399 -3.29 -29.69 30.20
CA PRO A 399 -1.96 -29.37 29.65
C PRO A 399 -1.11 -30.55 29.14
N GLU A 400 -1.60 -31.79 29.17
CA GLU A 400 -0.77 -32.99 28.89
C GLU A 400 -1.06 -33.74 27.55
N LYS A 401 -1.63 -33.11 26.52
CA LYS A 401 -1.75 -33.74 25.19
C LYS A 401 -0.64 -33.29 24.22
N ASP A 402 -0.05 -34.28 23.53
CA ASP A 402 1.12 -34.25 22.62
C ASP A 402 1.08 -33.30 21.40
N LYS A 403 0.18 -32.32 21.34
CA LYS A 403 0.21 -31.23 20.37
C LYS A 403 -0.30 -29.95 21.05
N PRO A 404 0.59 -29.08 21.57
CA PRO A 404 0.13 -27.79 22.08
C PRO A 404 -0.51 -27.01 20.93
N PRO A 405 -1.72 -26.43 21.09
CA PRO A 405 -2.22 -25.42 20.16
C PRO A 405 -1.30 -24.20 20.21
N CYS A 406 -1.11 -23.50 19.07
CA CYS A 406 -0.39 -22.22 19.04
C CYS A 406 -0.97 -21.31 20.13
N ASN A 407 -0.15 -20.98 21.12
CA ASN A 407 -0.56 -20.12 22.20
C ASN A 407 -0.71 -18.70 21.64
N ALA A 408 -1.83 -18.02 21.89
CA ALA A 408 -1.98 -16.61 21.54
C ALA A 408 -0.96 -15.71 22.29
N GLN A 409 -0.37 -16.19 23.39
CA GLN A 409 0.75 -15.53 24.09
C GLN A 409 2.12 -15.84 23.48
N GLU A 410 2.21 -16.79 22.55
CA GLU A 410 3.39 -16.99 21.69
C GLU A 410 3.32 -16.15 20.41
N LEU A 411 2.17 -15.51 20.13
CA LEU A 411 2.06 -14.53 19.04
C LEU A 411 2.90 -13.30 19.42
N GLU A 412 3.92 -13.04 18.62
CA GLU A 412 4.71 -11.82 18.71
C GLU A 412 3.94 -10.66 18.04
N ASP A 413 4.30 -9.41 18.30
CA ASP A 413 3.71 -8.24 17.60
C ASP A 413 3.80 -8.36 16.07
N CYS A 414 4.70 -9.23 15.56
CA CYS A 414 4.92 -9.54 14.16
C CYS A 414 3.84 -10.46 13.55
N ASP A 415 3.01 -11.09 14.38
CA ASP A 415 1.94 -12.02 13.98
C ASP A 415 0.56 -11.34 13.93
N MET A 416 0.48 -10.08 14.39
CA MET A 416 -0.71 -9.23 14.22
C MET A 416 -0.85 -8.85 12.75
N PHE A 417 -1.93 -9.31 12.10
CA PHE A 417 -2.30 -8.86 10.77
C PHE A 417 -2.90 -7.46 10.85
N PRO A 418 -2.58 -6.54 9.92
CA PRO A 418 -3.27 -5.26 9.84
C PRO A 418 -4.78 -5.49 9.69
N GLU A 419 -5.61 -4.83 10.49
CA GLU A 419 -7.07 -4.92 10.40
C GLU A 419 -7.60 -4.47 9.02
N ASP A 420 -6.84 -3.63 8.31
CA ASP A 420 -7.15 -3.10 6.99
C ASP A 420 -6.48 -3.91 5.87
N SER A 421 -7.29 -4.48 4.97
CA SER A 421 -6.83 -5.17 3.77
C SER A 421 -6.22 -4.18 2.77
N SER A 422 -4.89 -4.17 2.66
CA SER A 422 -4.20 -3.36 1.65
C SER A 422 -4.46 -3.86 0.23
N THR A 423 -4.38 -2.96 -0.75
CA THR A 423 -4.60 -3.26 -2.17
C THR A 423 -3.47 -2.71 -3.04
N LEU A 424 -3.13 -3.44 -4.09
CA LEU A 424 -2.26 -3.00 -5.18
C LEU A 424 -3.10 -2.92 -6.45
N MET A 425 -3.22 -1.73 -7.01
CA MET A 425 -4.08 -1.43 -8.15
C MET A 425 -3.28 -0.85 -9.31
N ARG A 426 -3.54 -1.35 -10.51
CA ARG A 426 -3.07 -0.77 -11.77
C ARG A 426 -4.23 -0.04 -12.43
N PHE A 427 -4.05 1.23 -12.77
CA PHE A 427 -5.02 2.04 -13.50
C PHE A 427 -4.53 2.30 -14.92
N ASP A 428 -5.42 2.12 -15.89
CA ASP A 428 -5.13 2.43 -17.28
C ASP A 428 -5.19 3.95 -17.55
N GLY A 429 -4.21 4.47 -18.27
CA GLY A 429 -4.02 5.92 -18.46
C GLY A 429 -5.02 6.58 -19.39
N ALA A 430 -5.71 5.79 -20.23
CA ALA A 430 -6.74 6.27 -21.16
C ALA A 430 -8.13 6.23 -20.53
N THR A 431 -8.49 5.10 -19.91
CA THR A 431 -9.81 4.88 -19.30
C THR A 431 -9.91 5.35 -17.86
N LEU A 432 -8.77 5.52 -17.17
CA LEU A 432 -8.66 5.87 -15.75
C LEU A 432 -9.34 4.85 -14.82
N LYS A 433 -9.64 3.65 -15.32
CA LYS A 433 -10.26 2.57 -14.55
C LYS A 433 -9.21 1.58 -14.05
N PRO A 434 -9.46 0.94 -12.90
CA PRO A 434 -8.60 -0.14 -12.43
C PRO A 434 -8.68 -1.33 -13.39
N THR A 435 -7.53 -1.78 -13.87
CA THR A 435 -7.38 -2.93 -14.80
C THR A 435 -6.89 -4.19 -14.09
N ASN A 436 -6.14 -4.05 -13.01
CA ASN A 436 -5.69 -5.16 -12.18
C ASN A 436 -5.79 -4.74 -10.71
N VAL A 437 -6.42 -5.57 -9.89
CA VAL A 437 -6.54 -5.35 -8.44
C VAL A 437 -6.00 -6.57 -7.72
N VAL A 438 -5.01 -6.37 -6.86
CA VAL A 438 -4.40 -7.43 -6.05
C VAL A 438 -4.65 -7.11 -4.59
N SER A 439 -5.18 -8.07 -3.83
CA SER A 439 -5.27 -7.94 -2.37
C SER A 439 -3.91 -8.24 -1.74
N LEU A 440 -3.42 -7.29 -0.94
CA LEU A 440 -2.20 -7.39 -0.14
C LEU A 440 -2.50 -7.73 1.33
N GLY A 441 -3.71 -8.18 1.67
CA GLY A 441 -4.13 -8.38 3.06
C GLY A 441 -3.19 -9.28 3.89
N SER A 442 -2.52 -10.24 3.24
CA SER A 442 -1.53 -11.11 3.89
C SER A 442 -0.07 -10.68 3.66
N ASN A 443 0.19 -9.66 2.83
CA ASN A 443 1.53 -9.27 2.41
C ASN A 443 1.80 -7.79 2.76
N GLN A 444 2.43 -7.55 3.90
CA GLN A 444 2.77 -6.20 4.35
C GLN A 444 3.76 -5.52 3.40
N PHE A 445 3.53 -4.26 3.08
CA PHE A 445 4.49 -3.45 2.31
C PHE A 445 5.73 -3.11 3.16
N LEU A 446 6.93 -3.35 2.62
CA LEU A 446 8.18 -3.14 3.35
C LEU A 446 8.96 -1.90 2.89
N PHE A 447 9.26 -1.80 1.60
CA PHE A 447 9.97 -0.66 0.98
C PHE A 447 9.90 -0.71 -0.55
N SER A 448 10.29 0.38 -1.22
CA SER A 448 10.50 0.44 -2.67
C SER A 448 11.95 0.79 -3.01
N VAL A 449 12.41 0.37 -4.18
CA VAL A 449 13.80 0.54 -4.64
C VAL A 449 13.87 0.59 -6.16
N TYR A 450 14.79 1.37 -6.71
CA TYR A 450 15.12 1.30 -8.14
C TYR A 450 16.20 0.25 -8.35
N ILE A 451 15.89 -0.74 -9.19
CA ILE A 451 16.84 -1.80 -9.60
C ILE A 451 17.49 -1.42 -10.92
N ASP A 452 16.67 -1.05 -11.91
CA ASP A 452 17.10 -0.56 -13.21
C ASP A 452 16.47 0.83 -13.45
N PRO A 453 17.23 1.86 -13.85
CA PRO A 453 16.71 3.19 -14.13
C PRO A 453 15.71 3.26 -15.30
N THR A 454 15.66 2.25 -16.15
CA THR A 454 14.73 2.16 -17.30
C THR A 454 13.41 1.49 -16.94
N GLU A 455 13.34 0.89 -15.76
CA GLU A 455 12.18 0.17 -15.27
C GLU A 455 11.45 0.96 -14.17
N MET A 456 10.23 0.54 -13.85
CA MET A 456 9.52 1.09 -12.71
C MET A 456 10.23 0.70 -11.41
N PRO A 457 10.15 1.51 -10.34
CA PRO A 457 10.69 1.11 -9.05
C PRO A 457 10.06 -0.20 -8.58
N ALA A 458 10.90 -1.14 -8.16
CA ALA A 458 10.46 -2.37 -7.54
C ALA A 458 9.88 -2.09 -6.15
N PHE A 459 9.01 -2.98 -5.68
CA PHE A 459 8.46 -2.93 -4.33
C PHE A 459 8.65 -4.26 -3.61
N CYS A 460 8.94 -4.19 -2.31
CA CYS A 460 9.20 -5.34 -1.47
C CYS A 460 8.00 -5.59 -0.56
N LEU A 461 7.49 -6.82 -0.57
CA LEU A 461 6.39 -7.26 0.28
C LEU A 461 6.87 -8.36 1.23
N ARG A 462 6.35 -8.38 2.45
CA ARG A 462 6.50 -9.52 3.35
C ARG A 462 5.71 -10.69 2.80
N HIS A 463 6.33 -11.86 2.85
CA HIS A 463 5.70 -13.13 2.57
C HIS A 463 6.16 -14.11 3.64
N ASP A 464 5.28 -14.44 4.59
CA ASP A 464 5.61 -15.18 5.80
C ASP A 464 6.78 -14.54 6.58
N VAL A 465 7.92 -15.25 6.66
CA VAL A 465 9.15 -14.79 7.31
C VAL A 465 10.07 -14.02 6.36
N ASP A 466 9.87 -14.16 5.06
CA ASP A 466 10.73 -13.62 4.02
C ASP A 466 10.24 -12.26 3.51
N ALA A 467 11.11 -11.57 2.77
CA ALA A 467 10.76 -10.37 2.03
C ALA A 467 10.99 -10.60 0.54
N LEU A 468 9.93 -10.51 -0.26
CA LEU A 468 9.93 -10.78 -1.68
C LEU A 468 9.93 -9.46 -2.44
N LEU A 469 10.86 -9.32 -3.38
CA LEU A 469 11.00 -8.15 -4.23
C LEU A 469 10.26 -8.38 -5.55
N TRP A 470 9.34 -7.48 -5.87
CA TRP A 470 8.48 -7.53 -7.04
C TRP A 470 8.82 -6.40 -8.01
N GLN A 471 9.07 -6.76 -9.26
CA GLN A 471 9.32 -5.84 -10.35
C GLN A 471 8.05 -5.66 -11.19
N PRO A 472 7.50 -4.44 -11.31
CA PRO A 472 6.41 -4.18 -12.25
C PRO A 472 6.87 -4.34 -13.71
N ARG A 473 6.15 -5.18 -14.45
CA ARG A 473 6.32 -5.51 -15.87
C ARG A 473 5.06 -5.16 -16.67
N PRO A 474 4.71 -3.87 -16.83
CA PRO A 474 3.44 -3.47 -17.45
C PRO A 474 3.32 -3.84 -18.94
N ASN A 475 4.43 -4.21 -19.60
CA ASN A 475 4.44 -4.72 -20.97
C ASN A 475 4.08 -6.22 -21.08
N GLN A 476 3.88 -6.92 -19.97
CA GLN A 476 3.49 -8.34 -19.95
C GLN A 476 1.98 -8.46 -19.67
N ASP A 477 1.23 -9.08 -20.58
CA ASP A 477 -0.24 -9.07 -20.56
C ASP A 477 -0.88 -9.88 -19.41
N ASN A 478 -0.16 -10.79 -18.75
CA ASN A 478 -0.70 -11.70 -17.73
C ASN A 478 0.16 -11.87 -16.46
N ASP A 479 1.32 -11.21 -16.40
CA ASP A 479 2.24 -11.31 -15.25
C ASP A 479 2.94 -9.97 -15.02
N ILE A 480 2.13 -8.97 -14.68
CA ILE A 480 2.62 -7.61 -14.41
C ILE A 480 3.56 -7.59 -13.20
N TRP A 481 3.47 -8.58 -12.31
CA TRP A 481 4.21 -8.61 -11.05
C TRP A 481 5.23 -9.75 -11.08
N GLU A 482 6.47 -9.44 -11.43
CA GLU A 482 7.53 -10.43 -11.48
C GLU A 482 8.23 -10.54 -10.11
N HIS A 483 8.23 -11.72 -9.50
CA HIS A 483 9.07 -11.99 -8.33
C HIS A 483 10.53 -12.15 -8.78
N ILE A 484 11.37 -11.15 -8.51
CA ILE A 484 12.77 -11.09 -9.00
C ILE A 484 13.81 -11.53 -7.97
N SER A 485 13.52 -11.42 -6.67
CA SER A 485 14.46 -11.80 -5.61
C SER A 485 13.77 -11.96 -4.25
N THR A 486 14.37 -12.78 -3.38
CA THR A 486 13.94 -12.98 -1.98
C THR A 486 15.06 -12.64 -1.01
N PHE A 487 14.74 -11.86 0.02
CA PHE A 487 15.59 -11.66 1.19
C PHE A 487 15.10 -12.54 2.34
N ASN A 488 15.83 -13.63 2.58
CA ASN A 488 15.45 -14.66 3.53
C ASN A 488 15.31 -14.12 4.95
N ALA A 489 14.27 -14.52 5.68
CA ALA A 489 13.93 -14.08 7.04
C ALA A 489 13.82 -12.55 7.25
N LEU A 490 13.91 -11.72 6.19
CA LEU A 490 13.93 -10.27 6.34
C LEU A 490 12.58 -9.72 6.80
N GLY A 491 11.47 -10.37 6.42
CA GLY A 491 10.13 -10.01 6.87
C GLY A 491 10.01 -10.12 8.40
N TYR A 492 10.50 -11.21 8.97
CA TYR A 492 10.57 -11.40 10.43
C TYR A 492 11.55 -10.43 11.10
N VAL A 493 12.77 -10.31 10.56
CA VAL A 493 13.82 -9.43 11.10
C VAL A 493 13.35 -7.99 11.15
N GLN A 494 12.74 -7.49 10.07
CA GLN A 494 12.24 -6.12 9.99
C GLN A 494 11.18 -5.84 11.05
N ALA A 495 10.27 -6.78 11.30
CA ALA A 495 9.19 -6.62 12.26
C ALA A 495 9.71 -6.55 13.71
N SER A 496 10.80 -7.24 14.02
CA SER A 496 11.47 -7.16 15.33
C SER A 496 12.17 -5.81 15.62
N LYS A 497 12.40 -4.97 14.59
CA LYS A 497 13.16 -3.72 14.70
C LYS A 497 12.23 -2.51 14.86
N ARG A 498 11.74 -2.29 16.08
CA ARG A 498 10.79 -1.21 16.41
C ARG A 498 11.29 0.20 16.08
N ASP A 499 12.60 0.46 16.23
CA ASP A 499 13.21 1.77 15.97
C ASP A 499 13.67 1.98 14.51
N LYS A 500 13.28 1.08 13.59
CA LYS A 500 13.64 1.18 12.17
C LYS A 500 12.93 2.37 11.52
N LYS A 501 13.73 3.25 10.91
CA LYS A 501 13.26 4.37 10.11
C LYS A 501 13.21 4.06 8.61
N PHE A 502 14.28 3.47 8.08
CA PHE A 502 14.40 3.18 6.65
C PHE A 502 14.76 1.71 6.39
N ALA A 503 14.30 1.20 5.26
CA ALA A 503 14.65 -0.12 4.73
C ALA A 503 14.95 0.00 3.23
N THR A 504 15.93 -0.73 2.74
CA THR A 504 16.32 -0.76 1.33
C THR A 504 17.14 -2.02 1.01
N CYS A 505 17.53 -2.21 -0.24
CA CYS A 505 18.43 -3.27 -0.65
C CYS A 505 19.35 -2.83 -1.79
N ALA A 506 20.41 -3.60 -2.02
CA ALA A 506 21.28 -3.41 -3.17
C ALA A 506 20.54 -3.74 -4.49
N PRO A 507 20.76 -2.99 -5.58
CA PRO A 507 20.21 -3.30 -6.89
C PRO A 507 20.53 -4.72 -7.40
N ASN A 508 21.72 -5.24 -7.08
CA ASN A 508 22.14 -6.61 -7.42
C ASN A 508 21.68 -7.68 -6.43
N PHE A 509 20.81 -7.33 -5.47
CA PHE A 509 20.25 -8.19 -4.43
C PHE A 509 21.26 -8.80 -3.44
N SER A 510 22.52 -8.38 -3.47
CA SER A 510 23.58 -8.99 -2.63
C SER A 510 23.36 -8.77 -1.12
N TYR A 511 22.66 -7.70 -0.74
CA TYR A 511 22.30 -7.43 0.64
C TYR A 511 21.02 -6.59 0.76
N SER A 512 20.37 -6.66 1.92
CA SER A 512 19.37 -5.71 2.38
C SER A 512 19.89 -4.93 3.58
N ALA A 513 19.36 -3.72 3.80
CA ALA A 513 19.82 -2.86 4.88
C ALA A 513 18.65 -2.17 5.59
N LEU A 514 18.74 -2.11 6.91
CA LEU A 514 17.79 -1.44 7.79
C LEU A 514 18.51 -0.35 8.58
N CYS A 515 17.98 0.86 8.57
CA CYS A 515 18.52 1.98 9.33
C CYS A 515 17.55 2.34 10.45
N GLU A 516 18.07 2.46 11.67
CA GLU A 516 17.31 3.01 12.79
C GLU A 516 17.21 4.53 12.70
N CYS A 517 16.33 5.12 13.51
CA CYS A 517 16.22 6.57 13.66
C CYS A 517 17.55 7.23 14.06
N LEU A 518 18.41 6.52 14.80
CA LEU A 518 19.67 7.01 15.35
C LEU A 518 20.77 5.95 15.24
N ARG A 519 21.97 6.38 14.85
CA ARG A 519 23.27 5.69 14.96
C ARG A 519 23.46 4.34 14.27
N ARG A 520 22.46 3.46 14.17
CA ARG A 520 22.67 2.05 13.80
C ARG A 520 22.14 1.74 12.41
N VAL A 521 22.99 1.09 11.62
CA VAL A 521 22.66 0.51 10.33
C VAL A 521 22.92 -1.00 10.39
N PHE A 522 21.90 -1.80 10.11
CA PHE A 522 22.00 -3.25 10.00
C PHE A 522 22.11 -3.63 8.53
N ILE A 523 23.06 -4.50 8.20
CA ILE A 523 23.28 -5.01 6.85
C ILE A 523 23.12 -6.53 6.88
N TYR A 524 22.22 -7.05 6.07
CA TYR A 524 21.92 -8.47 5.94
C TYR A 524 22.35 -8.94 4.56
N ARG A 525 23.44 -9.70 4.51
CA ARG A 525 24.02 -10.22 3.27
C ARG A 525 23.43 -11.57 2.92
N GLN A 526 23.18 -11.78 1.63
CA GLN A 526 22.77 -13.07 1.10
C GLN A 526 23.84 -14.15 1.34
N PRO A 527 23.46 -15.45 1.33
CA PRO A 527 24.39 -16.55 1.50
C PRO A 527 25.56 -16.48 0.51
N THR A 528 26.77 -16.46 1.04
CA THR A 528 28.01 -16.52 0.24
C THR A 528 28.80 -17.78 0.60
N PRO A 529 29.49 -18.40 -0.39
CA PRO A 529 30.35 -19.55 -0.12
C PRO A 529 31.38 -19.24 0.96
N VAL A 530 31.59 -20.19 1.87
CA VAL A 530 32.60 -20.05 2.92
C VAL A 530 33.79 -20.93 2.58
N ASP A 531 34.99 -20.35 2.58
CA ASP A 531 36.24 -21.07 2.29
C ASP A 531 36.56 -22.13 3.36
N THR A 532 36.05 -21.95 4.58
CA THR A 532 36.23 -22.87 5.71
C THR A 532 35.07 -23.86 5.83
N VAL A 533 35.40 -25.13 6.09
CA VAL A 533 34.42 -26.18 6.38
C VAL A 533 33.71 -25.89 7.70
N LEU A 534 32.50 -25.34 7.64
CA LEU A 534 31.63 -25.15 8.79
C LEU A 534 30.68 -26.33 8.93
N PHE A 535 30.41 -26.75 10.16
CA PHE A 535 29.41 -27.79 10.45
C PHE A 535 28.28 -27.23 11.30
N ASN A 536 27.05 -27.55 10.92
CA ASN A 536 25.90 -27.31 11.77
C ASN A 536 25.96 -28.29 12.96
N ARG A 537 26.11 -27.77 14.18
CA ARG A 537 26.21 -28.60 15.40
C ARG A 537 24.95 -29.42 15.70
N LYS A 538 23.78 -28.98 15.21
CA LYS A 538 22.50 -29.69 15.45
C LYS A 538 22.25 -30.82 14.44
N GLN A 539 22.67 -30.64 13.18
CA GLN A 539 22.37 -31.59 12.09
C GLN A 539 23.61 -32.36 11.59
N GLY A 540 24.83 -32.01 12.02
CA GLY A 540 26.08 -32.62 11.56
C GLY A 540 26.41 -32.35 10.08
N ARG A 541 25.62 -31.52 9.39
CA ARG A 541 25.78 -31.21 7.97
C ARG A 541 26.82 -30.11 7.75
N GLN A 542 27.60 -30.23 6.68
CA GLN A 542 28.51 -29.17 6.23
C GLN A 542 27.71 -27.99 5.68
N VAL A 543 28.03 -26.79 6.18
CA VAL A 543 27.47 -25.52 5.75
C VAL A 543 28.42 -24.93 4.71
N GLY A 544 28.04 -25.03 3.44
CA GLY A 544 28.83 -24.52 2.32
C GLY A 544 28.66 -23.02 2.06
N GLN A 545 27.58 -22.42 2.56
CA GLN A 545 27.28 -21.00 2.39
C GLN A 545 26.74 -20.41 3.69
N VAL A 546 27.07 -19.16 3.98
CA VAL A 546 26.61 -18.45 5.18
C VAL A 546 26.10 -17.07 4.81
N ALA A 547 24.88 -16.75 5.25
CA ALA A 547 24.36 -15.39 5.26
C ALA A 547 24.90 -14.65 6.49
N LYS A 548 25.27 -13.38 6.31
CA LYS A 548 25.92 -12.58 7.37
C LYS A 548 25.06 -11.40 7.77
N GLN A 549 25.01 -11.11 9.06
CA GLN A 549 24.51 -9.85 9.60
C GLN A 549 25.70 -9.01 10.06
N GLN A 550 25.74 -7.74 9.67
CA GLN A 550 26.69 -6.76 10.16
C GLN A 550 25.95 -5.57 10.74
N VAL A 551 26.60 -4.87 11.68
CA VAL A 551 26.07 -3.65 12.30
C VAL A 551 27.13 -2.56 12.18
N ALA A 552 26.78 -1.45 11.54
CA ALA A 552 27.58 -0.24 11.52
C ALA A 552 27.01 0.77 12.50
N ASN A 553 27.88 1.35 13.32
CA ASN A 553 27.55 2.45 14.23
C ASN A 553 28.10 3.75 13.62
N LEU A 554 27.22 4.72 13.43
CA LEU A 554 27.55 6.06 12.95
C LEU A 554 27.96 6.93 14.14
N ASP A 555 29.07 7.64 13.99
CA ASP A 555 29.61 8.55 15.00
C ASP A 555 28.84 9.88 15.02
N THR A 556 27.54 9.83 15.37
CA THR A 556 26.66 11.00 15.46
C THR A 556 25.49 10.78 16.41
N ASN A 557 24.88 11.87 16.88
CA ASN A 557 23.63 11.86 17.63
C ASN A 557 22.46 12.42 16.84
N ASP A 558 22.73 12.88 15.61
CA ASP A 558 21.72 13.48 14.76
C ASP A 558 20.76 12.40 14.24
N PRO A 559 19.47 12.72 14.09
CA PRO A 559 18.52 11.83 13.44
C PRO A 559 18.92 11.55 12.00
N VAL A 560 18.69 10.31 11.56
CA VAL A 560 18.88 9.95 10.15
C VAL A 560 17.74 10.55 9.33
N LEU A 561 18.06 11.33 8.32
CA LEU A 561 17.13 12.02 7.42
C LEU A 561 17.05 11.36 6.05
N GLY A 562 18.07 10.63 5.63
CA GLY A 562 18.05 9.92 4.36
C GLY A 562 18.91 8.67 4.35
N PHE A 563 18.51 7.71 3.53
CA PHE A 563 19.13 6.39 3.47
C PHE A 563 18.99 5.77 2.08
N ARG A 564 20.10 5.48 1.41
CA ARG A 564 20.12 4.87 0.07
C ARG A 564 21.22 3.81 -0.03
N ALA A 565 20.93 2.74 -0.77
CA ALA A 565 21.83 1.64 -1.02
C ALA A 565 22.21 1.53 -2.50
N THR A 566 23.46 1.14 -2.72
CA THR A 566 23.99 0.76 -4.03
C THR A 566 24.62 -0.61 -3.94
N ASN A 567 25.16 -1.10 -5.05
CA ASN A 567 25.86 -2.36 -5.05
C ASN A 567 27.11 -2.32 -4.17
N GLU A 568 27.77 -1.18 -4.04
CA GLU A 568 29.03 -1.03 -3.31
C GLU A 568 28.91 -0.27 -1.99
N ARG A 569 27.97 0.66 -1.87
CA ARG A 569 27.93 1.67 -0.81
C ARG A 569 26.54 1.82 -0.20
N LEU A 570 26.52 2.19 1.07
CA LEU A 570 25.34 2.70 1.78
C LEU A 570 25.58 4.16 2.13
N PHE A 571 24.64 5.01 1.74
CA PHE A 571 24.66 6.43 2.05
C PHE A 571 23.66 6.73 3.16
N VAL A 572 24.12 7.40 4.21
CA VAL A 572 23.29 7.82 5.34
C VAL A 572 23.41 9.32 5.55
N LEU A 573 22.32 10.04 5.33
CA LEU A 573 22.24 11.48 5.51
C LEU A 573 21.68 11.79 6.91
N THR A 574 22.36 12.64 7.67
CA THR A 574 21.84 13.25 8.90
C THR A 574 21.69 14.76 8.71
N ALA A 575 21.25 15.46 9.75
CA ALA A 575 21.08 16.92 9.69
C ALA A 575 22.36 17.65 9.25
N ASN A 576 23.54 17.20 9.71
CA ASN A 576 24.80 17.91 9.51
C ASN A 576 25.89 17.09 8.81
N ASN A 577 25.66 15.79 8.57
CA ASN A 577 26.68 14.90 8.01
C ASN A 577 26.10 13.99 6.93
N LEU A 578 26.93 13.62 5.97
CA LEU A 578 26.66 12.53 5.04
C LEU A 578 27.70 11.43 5.25
N PHE A 579 27.24 10.26 5.67
CA PHE A 579 28.06 9.07 5.87
C PHE A 579 28.02 8.18 4.64
N VAL A 580 29.19 7.62 4.29
CA VAL A 580 29.38 6.66 3.20
C VAL A 580 29.98 5.39 3.78
N LEU A 581 29.21 4.31 3.78
CA LEU A 581 29.63 3.00 4.27
C LEU A 581 29.98 2.13 3.06
N LYS A 582 31.21 1.65 2.97
CA LYS A 582 31.63 0.73 1.91
C LYS A 582 31.22 -0.69 2.26
N VAL A 583 30.18 -1.19 1.61
CA VAL A 583 29.58 -2.50 1.88
C VAL A 583 30.20 -3.58 1.01
N ASN A 584 30.42 -3.35 -0.27
CA ASN A 584 31.12 -4.28 -1.14
C ASN A 584 32.41 -3.65 -1.68
N ASN A 585 33.33 -4.51 -2.12
CA ASN A 585 34.62 -4.13 -2.68
C ASN A 585 34.58 -4.07 -4.19
#